data_AF-A0A3B4F170-F1
#
_entry.id   AF-A0A3B4F170-F1
#
_cell.length_a   1.000
_cell.length_b   1.000
_cell.length_c   1.000
_cell.angle_alpha   90.00
_cell.angle_beta   90.00
_cell.angle_gamma   90.00
#
_symmetry.space_group_name_H-M   'P 1'
#
loop_
_entity.id
_entity.type
_entity.pdbx_description
1 polymer ?
#
loop_
_entity_poly.entity_id
_entity_poly.type
_entity_poly.pdbx_seq_one_letter_code
_entity_poly.pdbx_strand_id
1 'polypeptide(L)'
;MDLFSRGELGLLGGGEGLRDDVAAHGIRWPPSRLPEDMYPPSGLALAAAYHDIKLRLASLERENSSIKRKLEHYEVKFPMITEFGEETILCCSCEPIIKDTSTIQSQTTNLQQRINSLTQELQKSKEREERLEEVIQAYEKIHLEKSNVQRDLDKMVNTYKHNNVFCTVKHILC
;
A
#
# COMPACT_ATOMS: atom_id res chain seq x y z
N MET A 1 3.50 -2.48 -29.06
CA MET A 1 4.55 -3.44 -29.42
C MET A 1 4.63 -4.47 -28.29
N ASP A 2 3.52 -5.08 -27.86
CA ASP A 2 2.90 -6.29 -28.44
C ASP A 2 3.85 -7.49 -28.24
N LEU A 3 3.50 -8.56 -27.53
CA LEU A 3 2.35 -9.43 -27.78
C LEU A 3 2.26 -10.41 -26.60
N PHE A 4 1.12 -10.52 -25.93
CA PHE A 4 0.51 -11.81 -25.55
C PHE A 4 -0.92 -11.54 -25.03
N SER A 5 -1.73 -11.13 -26.00
CA SER A 5 -3.12 -11.58 -26.20
C SER A 5 -3.32 -13.01 -25.66
N ARG A 6 -4.33 -13.26 -24.81
CA ARG A 6 -5.76 -13.44 -25.16
C ARG A 6 -6.10 -14.93 -25.21
N GLY A 7 -7.26 -15.28 -24.65
CA GLY A 7 -7.89 -16.59 -24.81
C GLY A 7 -8.10 -17.26 -23.46
N GLU A 8 -9.08 -16.82 -22.68
CA GLU A 8 -10.47 -17.35 -22.70
C GLU A 8 -10.54 -18.68 -21.93
N LEU A 9 -11.10 -18.70 -20.73
CA LEU A 9 -12.54 -18.80 -20.45
C LEU A 9 -13.19 -20.03 -21.10
N GLY A 10 -13.70 -20.87 -20.21
CA GLY A 10 -14.85 -21.72 -20.49
C GLY A 10 -14.45 -23.15 -20.84
N LEU A 11 -14.84 -24.08 -19.98
CA LEU A 11 -16.10 -24.79 -20.22
C LEU A 11 -16.46 -25.65 -18.99
N LEU A 12 -17.60 -25.27 -18.39
CA LEU A 12 -18.59 -26.13 -17.73
C LEU A 12 -18.20 -26.67 -16.34
N GLY A 13 -18.86 -26.32 -15.23
CA GLY A 13 -20.24 -25.86 -15.05
C GLY A 13 -21.13 -27.02 -14.59
N GLY A 14 -21.58 -26.94 -13.33
CA GLY A 14 -22.69 -27.71 -12.74
C GLY A 14 -22.30 -29.12 -12.25
N GLY A 15 -22.45 -29.52 -11.00
CA GLY A 15 -23.34 -29.04 -9.94
C GLY A 15 -24.37 -30.13 -9.62
N GLU A 16 -24.13 -30.87 -8.54
CA GLU A 16 -25.08 -31.55 -7.62
C GLU A 16 -24.21 -32.54 -6.81
N GLY A 17 -23.78 -32.21 -5.60
CA GLY A 17 -24.65 -31.97 -4.46
C GLY A 17 -24.59 -33.20 -3.56
N LEU A 18 -23.54 -33.32 -2.73
CA LEU A 18 -23.55 -34.30 -1.65
C LEU A 18 -22.86 -33.72 -0.41
N ARG A 19 -23.72 -33.06 0.38
CA ARG A 19 -23.76 -32.97 1.84
C ARG A 19 -22.46 -33.25 2.60
N ASP A 20 -22.08 -32.27 3.42
CA ASP A 20 -21.33 -32.48 4.65
C ASP A 20 -21.89 -33.70 5.40
N ASP A 21 -21.02 -34.65 5.73
CA ASP A 21 -20.66 -34.84 7.13
C ASP A 21 -19.58 -35.91 7.26
N VAL A 22 -18.45 -35.46 7.80
CA VAL A 22 -17.75 -36.07 8.92
C VAL A 22 -16.93 -37.35 8.68
N ALA A 23 -15.65 -37.15 9.01
CA ALA A 23 -14.70 -38.10 9.58
C ALA A 23 -13.96 -39.05 8.62
N ALA A 24 -12.76 -38.56 8.26
CA ALA A 24 -11.52 -39.23 8.63
C ALA A 24 -11.52 -40.75 8.48
N HIS A 25 -11.36 -41.24 7.26
CA HIS A 25 -10.79 -42.55 7.03
C HIS A 25 -9.49 -42.35 6.27
N GLY A 26 -8.39 -42.57 7.00
CA GLY A 26 -7.07 -42.71 6.42
C GLY A 26 -7.14 -43.66 5.22
N ILE A 27 -6.31 -43.37 4.23
CA ILE A 27 -6.20 -44.11 2.97
C ILE A 27 -6.03 -45.60 3.29
N ARG A 28 -7.16 -46.30 3.36
CA ARG A 28 -7.23 -47.74 3.52
C ARG A 28 -7.06 -48.30 2.14
N TRP A 29 -5.83 -48.72 1.84
CA TRP A 29 -5.57 -49.56 0.68
C TRP A 29 -6.53 -50.75 0.76
N PRO A 30 -7.25 -51.09 -0.32
CA PRO A 30 -8.15 -52.23 -0.31
C PRO A 30 -7.32 -53.46 0.09
N PRO A 31 -7.83 -54.34 0.98
CA PRO A 31 -7.16 -55.61 1.20
C PRO A 31 -7.12 -56.34 -0.14
N SER A 32 -5.92 -56.71 -0.57
CA SER A 32 -5.65 -57.43 -1.79
C SER A 32 -6.37 -58.78 -1.77
N ARG A 33 -7.62 -58.83 -2.23
CA ARG A 33 -8.19 -60.04 -2.79
C ARG A 33 -7.96 -59.95 -4.29
N LEU A 34 -6.84 -60.54 -4.72
CA LEU A 34 -6.65 -60.87 -6.13
C LEU A 34 -7.80 -61.82 -6.52
N PRO A 35 -8.60 -61.51 -7.56
CA PRO A 35 -9.40 -62.52 -8.21
C PRO A 35 -8.43 -63.54 -8.82
N GLU A 36 -8.55 -64.80 -8.41
CA GLU A 36 -7.62 -65.89 -8.72
C GLU A 36 -7.64 -66.34 -10.20
N ASP A 37 -8.31 -65.57 -11.06
CA ASP A 37 -8.49 -65.86 -12.49
C ASP A 37 -8.21 -64.63 -13.38
N MET A 38 -7.08 -63.96 -13.12
CA MET A 38 -6.66 -62.78 -13.89
C MET A 38 -5.27 -62.92 -14.48
N TYR A 39 -4.92 -64.12 -14.95
CA TYR A 39 -3.81 -64.25 -15.89
C TYR A 39 -4.19 -63.50 -17.17
N PRO A 40 -3.37 -62.55 -17.65
CA PRO A 40 -3.68 -61.79 -18.84
C PRO A 40 -3.92 -62.74 -20.03
N PRO A 41 -4.95 -62.51 -20.85
CA PRO A 41 -5.37 -63.47 -21.90
C PRO A 41 -4.27 -63.80 -22.93
N SER A 42 -3.19 -63.00 -22.95
CA SER A 42 -1.96 -63.30 -23.69
C SER A 42 -0.74 -62.81 -22.91
N GLY A 43 0.30 -63.65 -22.82
CA GLY A 43 1.59 -63.27 -22.21
C GLY A 43 2.27 -62.08 -22.92
N LEU A 44 1.88 -61.82 -24.17
CA LEU A 44 2.32 -60.67 -24.96
C LEU A 44 1.77 -59.34 -24.41
N ALA A 45 0.49 -59.29 -24.00
CA ALA A 45 -0.10 -58.08 -23.42
C ALA A 45 0.55 -57.72 -22.07
N LEU A 46 0.87 -58.73 -21.25
CA LEU A 46 1.59 -58.54 -19.99
C LEU A 46 3.01 -58.03 -20.21
N ALA A 47 3.73 -58.63 -21.16
CA ALA A 47 5.09 -58.21 -21.50
C ALA A 47 5.11 -56.76 -22.02
N ALA A 48 4.14 -56.37 -22.86
CA ALA A 48 3.99 -55.01 -23.36
C ALA A 48 3.68 -54.01 -22.22
N ALA A 49 2.73 -54.34 -21.34
CA ALA A 49 2.39 -53.49 -20.19
C ALA A 49 3.58 -53.32 -19.24
N TYR A 50 4.32 -54.39 -18.96
CA TYR A 50 5.52 -54.32 -18.11
C TYR A 50 6.62 -53.47 -18.76
N HIS A 51 6.78 -53.57 -20.08
CA HIS A 51 7.73 -52.74 -20.81
C HIS A 51 7.34 -51.25 -20.78
N ASP A 52 6.06 -50.93 -20.98
CA ASP A 52 5.54 -49.56 -20.87
C ASP A 52 5.77 -48.97 -19.47
N ILE A 53 5.46 -49.75 -18.43
CA ILE A 53 5.68 -49.33 -17.04
C ILE A 53 7.16 -49.00 -16.79
N LYS A 54 8.09 -49.83 -17.28
CA LYS A 54 9.54 -49.56 -17.16
C LYS A 54 9.93 -48.26 -17.85
N LEU A 55 9.42 -48.01 -19.06
CA LEU A 55 9.71 -46.79 -19.81
C LEU A 55 9.19 -45.55 -19.08
N ARG A 56 7.97 -45.61 -18.55
CA ARG A 56 7.39 -44.52 -17.76
C ARG A 56 8.17 -44.26 -16.48
N LEU A 57 8.61 -45.30 -15.78
CA LEU A 57 9.43 -45.17 -14.58
C LEU A 57 10.78 -44.49 -14.89
N ALA A 58 11.46 -44.91 -15.95
CA ALA A 58 12.72 -44.30 -16.38
C ALA A 58 12.55 -42.83 -16.83
N SER A 59 11.39 -42.45 -17.40
CA SER A 59 11.10 -41.04 -17.68
C SER A 59 10.95 -40.23 -16.40
N LEU A 60 10.14 -40.73 -15.46
CA LEU A 60 9.90 -40.06 -14.17
C LEU A 60 11.19 -39.88 -13.36
N GLU A 61 12.10 -40.86 -13.36
CA GLU A 61 13.39 -40.75 -12.69
C GLU A 61 14.27 -39.62 -13.27
N ARG A 62 14.27 -39.46 -14.60
CA ARG A 62 14.98 -38.35 -15.27
C ARG A 62 14.33 -37.01 -14.98
N GLU A 63 13.00 -36.94 -15.00
CA GLU A 63 12.25 -35.72 -14.70
C GLU A 63 12.45 -35.29 -13.23
N ASN A 64 12.40 -36.23 -12.28
CA ASN A 64 12.66 -35.98 -10.87
C ASN A 64 14.08 -35.46 -10.64
N SER A 65 15.07 -36.08 -11.29
CA SER A 65 16.47 -35.60 -11.26
C SER A 65 16.62 -34.19 -11.84
N SER A 66 15.87 -33.86 -12.89
CA SER A 66 15.84 -32.52 -13.49
C SER A 66 15.20 -31.50 -12.55
N ILE A 67 14.09 -31.85 -11.91
CA ILE A 67 13.42 -31.01 -10.91
C ILE A 67 14.34 -30.76 -9.72
N LYS A 68 15.00 -31.81 -9.20
CA LYS A 68 15.96 -31.69 -8.08
C LYS A 68 17.09 -30.72 -8.42
N ARG A 69 17.70 -30.84 -9.60
CA ARG A 69 18.74 -29.91 -10.06
C ARG A 69 18.23 -28.48 -10.21
N LYS A 70 17.00 -28.30 -10.71
CA LYS A 70 16.37 -26.98 -10.80
C LYS A 70 16.10 -26.38 -9.42
N LEU A 71 15.66 -27.19 -8.46
CA LEU A 71 15.40 -26.78 -7.09
C LEU A 71 16.70 -26.31 -6.41
N GLU A 72 17.76 -27.11 -6.47
CA GLU A 72 19.10 -26.73 -5.97
C GLU A 72 19.57 -25.40 -6.61
N HIS A 73 19.35 -25.22 -7.90
CA HIS A 73 19.69 -23.97 -8.59
C HIS A 73 18.83 -22.76 -8.16
N TYR A 74 17.55 -22.97 -7.83
CA TYR A 74 16.69 -21.93 -7.29
C TYR A 74 17.01 -21.58 -5.85
N GLU A 75 17.38 -22.55 -5.01
CA GLU A 75 17.86 -22.32 -3.64
C GLU A 75 19.14 -21.49 -3.63
N VAL A 76 20.04 -21.69 -4.60
CA VAL A 76 21.24 -20.85 -4.75
C VAL A 76 20.88 -19.43 -5.22
N LYS A 77 19.87 -19.26 -6.08
CA LYS A 77 19.42 -17.96 -6.57
C LYS A 77 18.61 -17.17 -5.54
N PHE A 78 17.86 -17.89 -4.72
CA PHE A 78 16.98 -17.36 -3.70
C PHE A 78 17.13 -18.25 -2.47
N PRO A 79 18.17 -17.99 -1.64
CA PRO A 79 18.32 -18.67 -0.37
C PRO A 79 16.98 -18.59 0.35
N MET A 80 16.43 -19.76 0.71
CA MET A 80 15.10 -19.85 1.30
C MET A 80 15.08 -18.96 2.54
N ILE A 81 14.35 -17.84 2.45
CA ILE A 81 14.19 -16.94 3.58
C ILE A 81 13.18 -17.61 4.50
N THR A 82 13.67 -18.49 5.37
CA THR A 82 12.91 -19.06 6.47
C THR A 82 12.75 -17.98 7.53
N GLU A 83 12.02 -16.91 7.21
CA GLU A 83 11.62 -15.88 8.15
C GLU A 83 10.29 -16.29 8.80
N PHE A 84 10.34 -17.33 9.61
CA PHE A 84 9.33 -17.48 10.66
C PHE A 84 10.02 -17.96 11.93
N GLY A 85 10.61 -16.98 12.63
CA GLY A 85 10.98 -17.05 14.04
C GLY A 85 11.81 -18.25 14.46
N GLU A 86 13.13 -18.18 14.32
CA GLU A 86 14.09 -18.52 15.38
C GLU A 86 15.51 -18.24 14.91
N GLU A 87 16.29 -17.68 15.82
CA GLU A 87 17.67 -17.27 15.65
C GLU A 87 18.57 -18.46 15.26
N THR A 88 19.66 -18.16 14.54
CA THR A 88 20.83 -19.04 14.28
C THR A 88 20.84 -19.91 13.01
N ILE A 89 20.81 -19.31 11.82
CA ILE A 89 21.58 -19.85 10.70
C ILE A 89 22.38 -18.72 10.05
N LEU A 90 23.69 -18.71 10.30
CA LEU A 90 24.66 -17.83 9.67
C LEU A 90 24.73 -18.15 8.16
N CYS A 91 23.86 -17.53 7.37
CA CYS A 91 23.93 -17.59 5.92
C CYS A 91 24.99 -16.58 5.43
N CYS A 92 26.18 -17.06 5.09
CA CYS A 92 27.28 -16.23 4.56
C CYS A 92 26.98 -15.55 3.20
N SER A 93 25.79 -15.71 2.61
CA SER A 93 25.37 -14.98 1.40
C SER A 93 24.34 -13.88 1.66
N CYS A 94 23.94 -13.64 2.92
CA CYS A 94 22.93 -12.64 3.29
C CYS A 94 23.49 -11.22 3.54
N GLU A 95 24.78 -10.97 3.36
CA GLU A 95 25.37 -9.63 3.52
C GLU A 95 24.66 -8.51 2.76
N PRO A 96 24.12 -8.70 1.54
CA PRO A 96 23.36 -7.66 0.85
C PRO A 96 22.00 -7.39 1.52
N ILE A 97 21.28 -8.45 1.91
CA ILE A 97 19.91 -8.37 2.46
C ILE A 97 19.90 -7.71 3.86
N ILE A 98 20.91 -8.01 4.68
CA ILE A 98 21.05 -7.43 6.02
C ILE A 98 21.47 -5.94 5.93
N LYS A 99 22.31 -5.57 4.95
CA LYS A 99 22.66 -4.16 4.70
C LYS A 99 21.47 -3.37 4.18
N ASP A 100 20.68 -3.93 3.26
CA ASP A 100 19.50 -3.26 2.71
C ASP A 100 18.41 -3.06 3.77
N THR A 101 18.16 -4.04 4.64
CA THR A 101 17.21 -3.89 5.75
C THR A 101 17.64 -2.82 6.76
N SER A 102 18.93 -2.77 7.13
CA SER A 102 19.45 -1.71 8.01
C SER A 102 19.38 -0.31 7.38
N THR A 103 19.64 -0.21 6.08
CA THR A 103 19.57 1.04 5.32
C THR A 103 18.13 1.53 5.23
N ILE A 104 17.18 0.64 4.89
CA ILE A 104 15.75 0.95 4.86
C ILE A 104 15.25 1.42 6.23
N GLN A 105 15.65 0.76 7.32
CA GLN A 105 15.29 1.19 8.68
C GLN A 105 15.85 2.59 9.01
N SER A 106 17.11 2.85 8.67
CA SER A 106 17.71 4.18 8.88
C SER A 106 17.03 5.28 8.05
N GLN A 107 16.66 5.00 6.81
CA GLN A 107 15.90 5.92 5.96
C GLN A 107 14.49 6.15 6.49
N THR A 108 13.84 5.10 6.99
CA THR A 108 12.51 5.19 7.59
C THR A 108 12.52 6.09 8.82
N THR A 109 13.50 5.92 9.71
CA THR A 109 13.63 6.78 10.90
C THR A 109 13.98 8.22 10.53
N ASN A 110 14.86 8.44 9.55
CA ASN A 110 15.20 9.78 9.04
C ASN A 110 13.98 10.50 8.45
N LEU A 111 13.21 9.80 7.60
CA LEU A 111 11.98 10.35 7.03
C LEU A 111 10.95 10.65 8.12
N GLN A 112 10.79 9.77 9.10
CA GLN A 112 9.88 10.01 10.23
C GLN A 112 10.28 11.25 11.03
N GLN A 113 11.57 11.45 11.30
CA GLN A 113 12.07 12.67 11.95
C GLN A 113 11.76 13.91 11.12
N ARG A 114 11.97 13.85 9.80
CA ARG A 114 11.68 14.97 8.89
C ARG A 114 10.19 15.30 8.83
N ILE A 115 9.33 14.28 8.80
CA ILE A 115 7.87 14.43 8.88
C ILE A 115 7.51 15.16 10.18
N ASN A 116 8.02 14.69 11.32
CA ASN A 116 7.73 15.30 12.62
C ASN A 116 8.18 16.76 12.68
N SER A 117 9.36 17.09 12.13
CA SER A 117 9.86 18.47 12.03
C SER A 117 8.92 19.34 11.20
N LEU A 118 8.53 18.87 10.01
CA LEU A 118 7.63 19.60 9.12
C LEU A 118 6.24 19.79 9.73
N THR A 119 5.71 18.78 10.43
CA THR A 119 4.44 18.88 11.16
C THR A 119 4.51 19.97 12.24
N GLN A 120 5.62 20.04 12.99
CA GLN A 120 5.79 21.07 14.02
C GLN A 120 5.93 22.47 13.41
N GLU A 121 6.68 22.61 12.31
CA GLU A 121 6.82 23.88 11.59
C GLU A 121 5.48 24.35 11.02
N LEU A 122 4.69 23.46 10.43
CA LEU A 122 3.35 23.75 9.93
C LEU A 122 2.43 24.27 11.03
N GLN A 123 2.44 23.62 12.20
CA GLN A 123 1.62 24.03 13.34
C GLN A 123 2.03 25.44 13.84
N LYS A 124 3.34 25.69 13.98
CA LYS A 124 3.85 27.02 14.34
C LYS A 124 3.50 28.09 13.30
N SER A 125 3.51 27.72 12.02
CA SER A 125 3.13 28.64 10.93
C SER A 125 1.65 29.00 11.03
N LYS A 126 0.78 28.02 11.29
CA LYS A 126 -0.66 28.23 11.44
C LYS A 126 -0.99 29.17 12.60
N GLU A 127 -0.33 29.02 13.74
CA GLU A 127 -0.49 29.93 14.89
C GLU A 127 -0.03 31.36 14.58
N ARG A 128 1.03 31.51 13.78
CA ARG A 128 1.48 32.84 13.33
C ARG A 128 0.50 33.48 12.36
N GLU A 129 -0.07 32.69 11.46
CA GLU A 129 -1.09 33.13 10.50
C GLU A 129 -2.34 33.62 11.23
N GLU A 130 -2.83 32.89 12.23
CA GLU A 130 -3.97 33.30 13.07
C GLU A 130 -3.71 34.65 13.77
N ARG A 131 -2.49 34.83 14.32
CA ARG A 131 -2.10 36.12 14.92
C ARG A 131 -2.05 37.27 13.91
N LEU A 132 -1.62 37.00 12.67
CA LEU A 132 -1.60 38.03 11.63
C LEU A 132 -3.03 38.45 11.27
N GLU A 133 -3.97 37.51 11.25
CA GLU A 133 -5.39 37.79 11.02
C GLU A 133 -5.97 38.71 12.10
N GLU A 134 -5.62 38.49 13.37
CA GLU A 134 -6.01 39.38 14.48
C GLU A 134 -5.44 40.81 14.29
N VAL A 135 -4.18 40.92 13.85
CA VAL A 135 -3.53 42.22 13.60
C VAL A 135 -4.18 42.94 12.43
N ILE A 136 -4.52 42.22 11.35
CA ILE A 136 -5.23 42.79 10.19
C ILE A 136 -6.59 43.34 10.63
N GLN A 137 -7.38 42.55 11.38
CA GLN A 137 -8.69 43.00 11.88
C GLN A 137 -8.57 44.24 12.79
N ALA A 138 -7.55 44.27 13.66
CA ALA A 138 -7.30 45.44 14.49
C ALA A 138 -6.97 46.68 13.64
N TYR A 139 -6.16 46.50 12.59
CA TYR A 139 -5.80 47.58 11.67
C TYR A 139 -7.01 48.10 10.89
N GLU A 140 -7.85 47.20 10.38
CA GLU A 140 -9.10 47.56 9.69
C GLU A 140 -10.05 48.35 10.59
N LYS A 141 -10.20 47.93 11.85
CA LYS A 141 -10.99 48.65 12.85
C LYS A 141 -10.47 50.07 13.08
N ILE A 142 -9.16 50.21 13.28
CA ILE A 142 -8.52 51.53 13.46
C ILE A 142 -8.73 52.39 12.21
N HIS A 143 -8.58 51.80 11.02
CA HIS A 143 -8.77 52.51 9.77
C HIS A 143 -10.21 53.04 9.61
N LEU A 144 -11.21 52.23 9.99
CA LEU A 144 -12.61 52.64 9.97
C LEU A 144 -12.90 53.77 10.98
N GLU A 145 -12.40 53.64 12.21
CA GLU A 145 -12.56 54.64 13.26
C GLU A 145 -11.90 55.97 12.85
N LYS A 146 -10.69 55.92 12.28
CA LYS A 146 -10.01 57.10 11.73
C LYS A 146 -10.86 57.78 10.66
N SER A 147 -11.46 57.03 9.74
CA SER A 147 -12.33 57.58 8.69
C SER A 147 -13.58 58.25 9.28
N ASN A 148 -14.17 57.66 10.32
CA ASN A 148 -15.32 58.25 11.01
C ASN A 148 -14.94 59.55 11.72
N VAL A 149 -13.85 59.56 12.49
CA VAL A 149 -13.34 60.76 13.17
C VAL A 149 -13.01 61.86 12.17
N GLN A 150 -12.37 61.53 11.03
CA GLN A 150 -12.09 62.50 9.98
C GLN A 150 -13.37 63.13 9.43
N ARG A 151 -14.39 62.31 9.15
CA ARG A 151 -15.67 62.78 8.64
C ARG A 151 -16.37 63.71 9.63
N ASP A 152 -16.32 63.40 10.91
CA ASP A 152 -16.93 64.23 11.95
C ASP A 152 -16.17 65.54 12.18
N LEU A 153 -14.84 65.50 12.08
CA LEU A 153 -14.01 66.71 12.07
C LEU A 153 -14.36 67.61 10.88
N ASP A 154 -14.48 67.06 9.68
CA ASP A 154 -14.83 67.81 8.47
C ASP A 154 -16.20 68.49 8.59
N LYS A 155 -17.21 67.78 9.14
CA LYS A 155 -18.53 68.36 9.44
C LYS A 155 -18.40 69.53 10.43
N MET A 156 -17.69 69.33 11.53
CA MET A 156 -17.53 70.35 12.58
C MET A 156 -16.85 71.61 12.04
N VAL A 157 -15.78 71.45 11.26
CA VAL A 157 -15.07 72.55 10.61
C VAL A 157 -15.98 73.30 9.64
N ASN A 158 -16.78 72.58 8.85
CA ASN A 158 -17.72 73.20 7.91
C ASN A 158 -18.83 73.99 8.62
N THR A 159 -19.41 73.44 9.69
CA THR A 159 -20.41 74.14 10.51
C THR A 159 -19.81 75.39 11.17
N TYR A 160 -18.60 75.29 11.71
CA TYR A 160 -17.90 76.44 12.31
C TYR A 160 -17.67 77.55 11.27
N LYS A 161 -17.15 77.21 10.09
CA LYS A 161 -16.95 78.17 8.99
C LYS A 161 -18.26 78.84 8.57
N HIS A 162 -19.33 78.06 8.40
CA HIS A 162 -20.64 78.58 8.03
C HIS A 162 -21.18 79.56 9.08
N ASN A 163 -21.14 79.19 10.35
CA ASN A 163 -21.58 80.05 11.45
C ASN A 163 -20.75 81.33 11.55
N ASN A 164 -19.43 81.25 11.34
CA ASN A 164 -18.55 82.42 11.39
C ASN A 164 -18.86 83.41 10.25
N VAL A 165 -19.04 82.91 9.02
CA VAL A 165 -19.49 83.74 7.89
C VAL A 165 -20.85 84.36 8.17
N PHE A 166 -21.80 83.57 8.67
CA PHE A 166 -23.13 84.06 9.03
C PHE A 166 -23.08 85.19 10.08
N CYS A 167 -22.30 85.00 11.16
CA CYS A 167 -22.10 86.02 12.19
C CYS A 167 -21.44 87.29 11.62
N THR A 168 -20.44 87.14 10.76
CA THR A 168 -19.74 88.26 10.12
C THR A 168 -20.68 89.06 9.22
N VAL A 169 -21.47 88.39 8.38
CA VAL A 169 -22.47 89.03 7.52
C VAL A 169 -23.54 89.74 8.35
N LYS A 170 -24.03 89.10 9.41
CA LYS A 170 -25.01 89.70 10.32
C LYS A 170 -24.49 90.97 10.99
N HIS A 171 -23.22 91.00 11.40
CA HIS A 171 -22.58 92.18 11.99
C HIS A 171 -22.42 93.34 10.97
N ILE A 172 -22.31 93.06 9.68
CA ILE A 172 -22.20 94.10 8.64
C ILE A 172 -23.59 94.68 8.29
N LEU A 173 -24.65 93.87 8.38
CA LEU A 173 -26.01 94.28 7.98
C LEU A 173 -26.86 94.94 9.08
N CYS A 174 -26.47 94.84 10.36
CA CYS A 174 -27.17 95.43 11.51
C CYS A 174 -26.35 96.57 12.12
#